data_AF-A0A949G864-F1
#
_entry.id   AF-A0A949G864-F1
#
_cell.length_a   1.000
_cell.length_b   1.000
_cell.length_c   1.000
_cell.angle_alpha   90.00
_cell.angle_beta   90.00
_cell.angle_gamma   90.00
#
_symmetry.space_group_name_H-M   'P 1'
#
loop_
_entity.id
_entity.type
_entity.pdbx_description
1 polymer ?
#
loop_
_entity_poly.entity_id
_entity_poly.type
_entity_poly.pdbx_seq_one_letter_code
_entity_poly.pdbx_strand_id
1 'polypeptide(L)'
;MTSTSITLQQINSLPRSEAAALLQGLYEHSDWIAEQALDARPFASTAALKYAMVQVLQRAGRDAQIALVRAHPELAGKAMVRKSLTAESTNEQSKAGLTDCTPEEFAYIQQLNADYNAKFGFPFILAVRGPRGTGLTRQQIIRTFERRLHHHPDYELAECLRNIHRIVEIRLNDKLGYQPTLGNEVWDWHEWLAQFSDVGSVHKNAPHAPREELTVTYLTDAHRKCARTIELGMQACGFDDVKIDAVGNVVGIYKSNKPQAKTVMTGSHYDTVRNGGKYDGRLGIFVPMACVRELARDGK
;
A
#
# COMPACT_ATOMS: atom_id res chain seq x y z
N MET A 1 -2.33 -27.19 -2.67
CA MET A 1 -1.38 -27.43 -3.78
C MET A 1 -0.23 -26.47 -3.58
N THR A 2 0.98 -26.98 -3.41
CA THR A 2 2.21 -26.19 -3.36
C THR A 2 2.39 -25.51 -4.71
N SER A 3 1.87 -24.28 -4.84
CA SER A 3 2.14 -23.42 -5.98
C SER A 3 3.66 -23.26 -6.06
N THR A 4 4.28 -23.84 -7.08
CA THR A 4 5.70 -23.66 -7.35
C THR A 4 5.92 -22.16 -7.56
N SER A 5 6.57 -21.50 -6.62
CA SER A 5 6.82 -20.06 -6.72
C SER A 5 7.78 -19.81 -7.88
N ILE A 6 7.40 -18.90 -8.77
CA ILE A 6 8.27 -18.44 -9.85
C ILE A 6 9.31 -17.49 -9.28
N THR A 7 10.44 -17.31 -9.96
CA THR A 7 11.51 -16.40 -9.53
C THR A 7 11.65 -15.20 -10.46
N LEU A 8 12.15 -14.09 -9.93
CA LEU A 8 12.47 -12.91 -10.75
C LEU A 8 13.52 -13.24 -11.82
N GLN A 9 14.46 -14.14 -11.51
CA GLN A 9 15.47 -14.57 -12.45
C GLN A 9 14.85 -15.28 -13.66
N GLN A 10 13.86 -16.16 -13.45
CA GLN A 10 13.12 -16.79 -14.55
C GLN A 10 12.42 -15.75 -15.42
N ILE A 11 11.77 -14.75 -14.81
CA ILE A 11 11.13 -13.65 -15.57
C ILE A 11 12.17 -12.91 -16.42
N ASN A 12 13.37 -12.67 -15.88
CA ASN A 12 14.45 -11.98 -16.58
C ASN A 12 15.10 -12.79 -17.72
N SER A 13 15.20 -14.11 -17.59
CA SER A 13 15.99 -14.95 -18.51
C SER A 13 15.17 -15.76 -19.52
N LEU A 14 13.91 -16.10 -19.22
CA LEU A 14 13.09 -16.93 -20.11
C LEU A 14 12.71 -16.20 -21.40
N PRO A 15 12.44 -16.95 -22.49
CA PRO A 15 11.82 -16.42 -23.69
C PRO A 15 10.55 -15.61 -23.36
N ARG A 16 10.25 -14.58 -24.16
CA ARG A 16 9.16 -13.63 -23.88
C ARG A 16 7.82 -14.33 -23.65
N SER A 17 7.47 -15.30 -24.48
CA SER A 17 6.21 -16.06 -24.38
C SER A 17 6.11 -16.88 -23.09
N GLU A 18 7.19 -17.50 -22.66
CA GLU A 18 7.24 -18.28 -21.42
C GLU A 18 7.17 -17.36 -20.20
N ALA A 19 7.94 -16.27 -20.19
CA ALA A 19 7.88 -15.26 -19.12
C ALA A 19 6.48 -14.62 -19.01
N ALA A 20 5.82 -14.36 -20.15
CA ALA A 20 4.45 -13.87 -20.20
C ALA A 20 3.46 -14.85 -19.57
N ALA A 21 3.57 -16.14 -19.90
CA ALA A 21 2.73 -17.18 -19.33
C ALA A 21 2.80 -17.24 -17.79
N LEU A 22 3.99 -17.02 -17.20
CA LEU A 22 4.14 -16.96 -15.74
C LEU A 22 3.37 -15.78 -15.11
N LEU A 23 3.21 -14.69 -15.84
CA LEU A 23 2.58 -13.44 -15.40
C LEU A 23 1.08 -13.34 -15.76
N GLN A 24 0.50 -14.37 -16.39
CA GLN A 24 -0.94 -14.39 -16.71
C GLN A 24 -1.82 -14.29 -15.45
N GLY A 25 -2.95 -13.60 -15.59
CA GLY A 25 -3.95 -13.42 -14.54
C GLY A 25 -3.61 -12.33 -13.51
N LEU A 26 -2.49 -11.61 -13.71
CA LEU A 26 -2.15 -10.48 -12.84
C LEU A 26 -3.14 -9.33 -12.98
N TYR A 27 -3.50 -8.97 -14.21
CA TYR A 27 -4.54 -8.00 -14.52
C TYR A 27 -5.77 -8.71 -15.06
N GLU A 28 -6.96 -8.33 -14.61
CA GLU A 28 -8.20 -8.93 -15.05
C GLU A 28 -8.40 -8.75 -16.56
N HIS A 29 -8.46 -9.86 -17.30
CA HIS A 29 -8.62 -9.91 -18.76
C HIS A 29 -7.67 -8.97 -19.56
N SER A 30 -6.50 -8.64 -19.01
CA SER A 30 -5.61 -7.59 -19.55
C SER A 30 -4.13 -7.97 -19.47
N ASP A 31 -3.80 -9.21 -19.86
CA ASP A 31 -2.43 -9.75 -19.78
C ASP A 31 -1.40 -8.96 -20.61
N TRP A 32 -1.85 -8.24 -21.65
CA TRP A 32 -1.01 -7.39 -22.49
C TRP A 32 -0.15 -6.40 -21.70
N ILE A 33 -0.59 -5.95 -20.51
CA ILE A 33 0.16 -5.02 -19.66
C ILE A 33 1.43 -5.68 -19.14
N ALA A 34 1.32 -6.92 -18.63
CA ALA A 34 2.45 -7.67 -18.11
C ALA A 34 3.37 -8.12 -19.27
N GLU A 35 2.80 -8.51 -20.40
CA GLU A 35 3.55 -8.89 -21.60
C GLU A 35 4.41 -7.74 -22.15
N GLN A 36 3.84 -6.54 -22.28
CA GLN A 36 4.59 -5.35 -22.72
C GLN A 36 5.62 -4.93 -21.67
N ALA A 37 5.35 -5.08 -20.38
CA ALA A 37 6.32 -4.74 -19.34
C ALA A 37 7.64 -5.52 -19.49
N LEU A 38 7.60 -6.75 -20.03
CA LEU A 38 8.79 -7.58 -20.28
C LEU A 38 9.81 -6.95 -21.25
N ASP A 39 9.43 -5.91 -22.00
CA ASP A 39 10.36 -5.13 -22.84
C ASP A 39 11.38 -4.32 -22.01
N ALA A 40 11.11 -4.09 -20.72
CA ALA A 40 12.00 -3.36 -19.81
C ALA A 40 12.98 -4.28 -19.03
N ARG A 41 13.08 -5.56 -19.39
CA ARG A 41 14.02 -6.50 -18.76
C ARG A 41 15.49 -6.11 -19.04
N PRO A 42 16.43 -6.47 -18.13
CA PRO A 42 16.20 -7.18 -16.88
C PRO A 42 15.74 -6.26 -15.74
N PHE A 43 14.89 -6.78 -14.85
CA PHE A 43 14.43 -6.07 -13.66
C PHE A 43 15.37 -6.31 -12.48
N ALA A 44 15.74 -5.24 -11.78
CA ALA A 44 16.54 -5.30 -10.56
C ALA A 44 15.78 -5.83 -9.34
N SER A 45 14.44 -5.72 -9.33
CA SER A 45 13.60 -6.15 -8.22
C SER A 45 12.15 -6.40 -8.66
N THR A 46 11.37 -7.09 -7.83
CA THR A 46 9.91 -7.23 -8.01
C THR A 46 9.21 -5.88 -8.10
N ALA A 47 9.67 -4.89 -7.32
CA ALA A 47 9.15 -3.53 -7.38
C ALA A 47 9.42 -2.86 -8.73
N ALA A 48 10.59 -3.10 -9.34
CA ALA A 48 10.91 -2.59 -10.68
C ALA A 48 9.99 -3.21 -11.76
N LEU A 49 9.71 -4.51 -11.67
CA LEU A 49 8.75 -5.18 -12.55
C LEU A 49 7.33 -4.61 -12.39
N LYS A 50 6.85 -4.42 -11.16
CA LYS A 50 5.56 -3.77 -10.89
C LYS A 50 5.52 -2.36 -11.49
N TYR A 51 6.58 -1.57 -11.27
CA TYR A 51 6.66 -0.21 -11.80
C TYR A 51 6.64 -0.18 -13.33
N ALA A 52 7.31 -1.11 -14.01
CA ALA A 52 7.25 -1.24 -15.46
C ALA A 52 5.82 -1.47 -15.96
N MET A 53 5.02 -2.32 -15.29
CA MET A 53 3.61 -2.51 -15.62
C MET A 53 2.77 -1.23 -15.43
N VAL A 54 3.01 -0.47 -14.36
CA VAL A 54 2.35 0.84 -14.15
C VAL A 54 2.68 1.79 -15.30
N GLN A 55 3.95 1.84 -15.72
CA GLN A 55 4.38 2.70 -16.82
C GLN A 55 3.77 2.31 -18.16
N VAL A 56 3.62 1.01 -18.44
CA VAL A 56 2.92 0.51 -19.63
C VAL A 56 1.48 1.03 -19.68
N LEU A 57 0.72 0.87 -18.60
CA LEU A 57 -0.66 1.33 -18.55
C LEU A 57 -0.78 2.86 -18.61
N GLN A 58 0.15 3.58 -17.99
CA GLN A 58 0.19 5.03 -18.05
C GLN A 58 0.40 5.54 -19.48
N ARG A 59 1.31 4.90 -20.24
CA ARG A 59 1.60 5.23 -21.64
C ARG A 59 0.48 4.84 -22.61
N ALA A 60 -0.30 3.80 -22.28
CA ALA A 60 -1.43 3.37 -23.08
C ALA A 60 -2.61 4.38 -23.08
N GLY A 61 -2.60 5.35 -22.17
CA GLY A 61 -3.56 6.45 -22.16
C GLY A 61 -4.89 6.11 -21.45
N ARG A 62 -5.79 7.10 -21.44
CA ARG A 62 -7.01 7.08 -20.62
C ARG A 62 -8.01 5.98 -21.03
N ASP A 63 -8.16 5.72 -22.32
CA ASP A 63 -9.12 4.73 -22.80
C ASP A 63 -8.73 3.30 -22.36
N ALA A 64 -7.44 2.97 -22.44
CA ALA A 64 -6.92 1.70 -21.94
C ALA A 64 -7.09 1.56 -20.41
N GLN A 65 -6.91 2.66 -19.67
CA GLN A 65 -7.15 2.69 -18.22
C GLN A 65 -8.62 2.43 -17.88
N ILE A 66 -9.57 3.09 -18.56
CA ILE A 66 -11.00 2.87 -18.34
C ILE A 66 -11.40 1.44 -18.74
N ALA A 67 -10.87 0.94 -19.87
CA ALA A 67 -11.10 -0.43 -20.31
C ALA A 67 -10.64 -1.45 -19.26
N LEU A 68 -9.46 -1.24 -18.66
CA LEU A 68 -8.96 -2.08 -17.58
C LEU A 68 -9.88 -2.06 -16.37
N VAL A 69 -10.34 -0.87 -15.92
CA VAL A 69 -11.25 -0.77 -14.78
C VAL A 69 -12.55 -1.51 -15.07
N ARG A 70 -13.10 -1.38 -16.28
CA ARG A 70 -14.34 -2.08 -16.70
C ARG A 70 -14.19 -3.59 -16.87
N ALA A 71 -12.98 -4.08 -17.11
CA ALA A 71 -12.70 -5.51 -17.18
C ALA A 71 -12.82 -6.20 -15.80
N HIS A 72 -12.75 -5.44 -14.71
CA HIS A 72 -12.85 -6.00 -13.36
C HIS A 72 -14.32 -6.25 -12.97
N PRO A 73 -14.61 -7.39 -12.31
CA PRO A 73 -15.94 -7.67 -11.82
C PRO A 73 -16.33 -6.73 -10.67
N GLU A 74 -17.61 -6.39 -10.59
CA GLU A 74 -18.15 -5.61 -9.48
C GLU A 74 -18.00 -6.35 -8.14
N LEU A 75 -17.75 -5.57 -7.09
CA LEU A 75 -17.72 -6.06 -5.73
C LEU A 75 -19.12 -6.48 -5.30
N ALA A 76 -19.27 -7.73 -4.86
CA ALA A 76 -20.56 -8.36 -4.55
C ALA A 76 -21.58 -8.37 -5.71
N GLY A 77 -21.13 -8.23 -6.96
CA GLY A 77 -22.01 -8.13 -8.12
C GLY A 77 -22.64 -9.46 -8.58
N LYS A 78 -23.40 -9.41 -9.68
CA LYS A 78 -24.11 -10.57 -10.26
C LYS A 78 -23.20 -11.76 -10.57
N ALA A 79 -21.93 -11.52 -10.88
CA ALA A 79 -20.94 -12.57 -11.13
C ALA A 79 -20.60 -13.37 -9.86
N MET A 80 -20.58 -12.73 -8.69
CA MET A 80 -20.42 -13.42 -7.41
C MET A 80 -21.63 -14.31 -7.12
N VAL A 81 -22.84 -13.79 -7.31
CA VAL A 81 -24.11 -14.52 -7.12
C VAL A 81 -24.19 -15.73 -8.07
N ARG A 82 -23.72 -15.57 -9.31
CA ARG A 82 -23.70 -16.63 -10.34
C ARG A 82 -22.46 -17.53 -10.28
N LYS A 83 -21.53 -17.32 -9.34
CA LYS A 83 -20.23 -18.03 -9.24
C LYS A 83 -19.42 -18.04 -10.55
N SER A 84 -19.49 -16.96 -11.32
CA SER A 84 -18.84 -16.82 -12.63
C SER A 84 -17.61 -15.90 -12.58
N LEU A 85 -17.01 -15.71 -11.40
CA LEU A 85 -15.79 -14.94 -11.19
C LEU A 85 -14.56 -15.78 -11.61
N THR A 86 -13.46 -15.11 -11.98
CA THR A 86 -12.15 -15.76 -12.09
C THR A 86 -11.73 -16.37 -10.74
N ALA A 87 -10.81 -17.35 -10.78
CA ALA A 87 -10.36 -18.03 -9.57
C ALA A 87 -9.72 -17.05 -8.58
N GLU A 88 -8.97 -16.08 -9.09
CA GLU A 88 -8.35 -14.98 -8.36
C GLU A 88 -9.40 -14.10 -7.68
N SER A 89 -10.37 -13.61 -8.45
CA SER A 89 -11.46 -12.74 -7.94
C SER A 89 -12.32 -13.44 -6.89
N THR A 90 -12.57 -14.74 -7.06
CA THR A 90 -13.32 -15.56 -6.08
C THR A 90 -12.59 -15.60 -4.73
N ASN A 91 -11.29 -15.92 -4.75
CA ASN A 91 -10.46 -16.00 -3.54
C ASN A 91 -10.37 -14.64 -2.83
N GLU A 92 -10.27 -13.55 -3.59
CA GLU A 92 -10.21 -12.19 -3.07
C GLU A 92 -11.51 -11.77 -2.37
N GLN A 93 -12.68 -11.97 -3.01
CA GLN A 93 -13.95 -11.54 -2.43
C GLN A 93 -14.41 -12.42 -1.24
N SER A 94 -14.18 -13.73 -1.30
CA SER A 94 -14.51 -14.63 -0.18
C SER A 94 -13.72 -14.29 1.09
N LYS A 95 -12.43 -13.94 0.96
CA LYS A 95 -11.60 -13.55 2.12
C LYS A 95 -12.03 -12.24 2.79
N ALA A 96 -12.77 -11.39 2.10
CA ALA A 96 -13.31 -10.15 2.65
C ALA A 96 -14.68 -10.34 3.35
N GLY A 97 -15.20 -11.56 3.45
CA GLY A 97 -16.48 -11.84 4.11
C GLY A 97 -17.69 -11.25 3.38
N LEU A 98 -17.53 -10.96 2.08
CA LEU A 98 -18.60 -10.42 1.22
C LEU A 98 -19.59 -11.51 0.78
N THR A 99 -19.25 -12.78 0.99
CA THR A 99 -20.15 -13.92 0.79
C THR A 99 -21.16 -14.10 1.92
N ASP A 100 -20.93 -13.44 3.08
CA ASP A 100 -21.72 -13.60 4.32
C ASP A 100 -22.43 -12.27 4.71
N CYS A 101 -22.91 -11.51 3.72
CA CYS A 101 -23.68 -10.28 3.92
C CYS A 101 -25.10 -10.59 4.41
N THR A 102 -25.67 -9.73 5.28
CA THR A 102 -27.12 -9.73 5.50
C THR A 102 -27.85 -9.24 4.24
N PRO A 103 -29.14 -9.56 4.06
CA PRO A 103 -29.93 -9.07 2.92
C PRO A 103 -29.90 -7.53 2.81
N GLU A 104 -29.95 -6.82 3.94
CA GLU A 104 -29.93 -5.35 4.00
C GLU A 104 -28.57 -4.80 3.57
N GLU A 105 -27.47 -5.39 4.07
CA GLU A 105 -26.12 -5.00 3.67
C GLU A 105 -25.88 -5.26 2.18
N PHE A 106 -26.37 -6.39 1.67
CA PHE A 106 -26.26 -6.71 0.24
C PHE A 106 -27.05 -5.72 -0.61
N ALA A 107 -28.28 -5.38 -0.22
CA ALA A 107 -29.08 -4.36 -0.89
C ALA A 107 -28.39 -2.99 -0.88
N TYR A 108 -27.74 -2.64 0.24
CA TYR A 108 -27.00 -1.39 0.35
C TYR A 108 -25.77 -1.35 -0.57
N ILE A 109 -24.97 -2.42 -0.64
CA ILE A 109 -23.84 -2.52 -1.58
C ILE A 109 -24.32 -2.45 -3.03
N GLN A 110 -25.47 -3.07 -3.35
CA GLN A 110 -26.06 -2.98 -4.69
C GLN A 110 -26.50 -1.55 -5.04
N GLN A 111 -27.06 -0.80 -4.09
CA GLN A 111 -27.36 0.62 -4.27
C GLN A 111 -26.10 1.45 -4.52
N LEU A 112 -25.05 1.24 -3.71
CA LEU A 112 -23.76 1.92 -3.89
C LEU A 112 -23.13 1.61 -5.26
N ASN A 113 -23.19 0.36 -5.72
CA ASN A 113 -22.74 -0.02 -7.07
C ASN A 113 -23.53 0.73 -8.16
N ALA A 114 -24.86 0.86 -8.01
CA ALA A 114 -25.69 1.58 -8.97
C ALA A 114 -25.33 3.09 -9.01
N ASP A 115 -25.24 3.73 -7.86
CA ASP A 115 -24.91 5.16 -7.75
C ASP A 115 -23.50 5.46 -8.27
N TYR A 116 -22.55 4.58 -7.96
CA TYR A 116 -21.18 4.70 -8.42
C TYR A 116 -21.05 4.55 -9.94
N ASN A 117 -21.70 3.53 -10.52
CA ASN A 117 -21.72 3.36 -11.97
C ASN A 117 -22.41 4.52 -12.68
N ALA A 118 -23.51 5.04 -12.12
CA ALA A 118 -24.20 6.19 -12.68
C ALA A 118 -23.31 7.44 -12.70
N LYS A 119 -22.49 7.64 -11.66
CA LYS A 119 -21.60 8.80 -11.55
C LYS A 119 -20.32 8.68 -12.38
N PHE A 120 -19.66 7.52 -12.35
CA PHE A 120 -18.30 7.37 -12.89
C PHE A 120 -18.24 6.56 -14.19
N GLY A 121 -19.26 5.74 -14.50
CA GLY A 121 -19.32 4.94 -15.72
C GLY A 121 -18.35 3.75 -15.77
N PHE A 122 -17.85 3.31 -14.61
CA PHE A 122 -17.02 2.13 -14.41
C PHE A 122 -17.23 1.55 -13.00
N PRO A 123 -16.91 0.27 -12.76
CA PRO A 123 -17.16 -0.38 -11.47
C PRO A 123 -16.27 0.14 -10.35
N PHE A 124 -16.75 0.04 -9.10
CA PHE A 124 -15.96 0.34 -7.92
C PHE A 124 -14.91 -0.74 -7.67
N ILE A 125 -13.63 -0.34 -7.62
CA ILE A 125 -12.51 -1.26 -7.41
C ILE A 125 -11.81 -0.97 -6.09
N LEU A 126 -11.63 -2.00 -5.27
CA LEU A 126 -10.92 -1.95 -3.99
C LEU A 126 -10.07 -3.19 -3.80
N ALA A 127 -8.81 -3.03 -3.39
CA ALA A 127 -7.97 -4.16 -3.03
C ALA A 127 -8.42 -4.77 -1.68
N VAL A 128 -9.39 -5.67 -1.72
CA VAL A 128 -10.10 -6.21 -0.54
C VAL A 128 -9.20 -7.02 0.41
N ARG A 129 -8.06 -7.54 -0.06
CA ARG A 129 -7.03 -8.15 0.81
C ARG A 129 -6.31 -7.13 1.69
N GLY A 130 -6.57 -5.84 1.49
CA GLY A 130 -6.02 -4.76 2.28
C GLY A 130 -4.50 -4.59 2.09
N PRO A 131 -3.90 -3.60 2.77
CA PRO A 131 -2.52 -3.22 2.53
C PRO A 131 -1.49 -4.26 3.00
N ARG A 132 -1.85 -5.12 3.96
CA ARG A 132 -0.99 -6.17 4.52
C ARG A 132 -1.40 -7.59 4.11
N GLY A 133 -2.36 -7.72 3.18
CA GLY A 133 -2.87 -9.03 2.78
C GLY A 133 -3.76 -9.73 3.82
N THR A 134 -4.06 -9.08 4.95
CA THR A 134 -4.87 -9.61 6.06
C THR A 134 -6.40 -9.50 5.84
N GLY A 135 -6.82 -8.84 4.75
CA GLY A 135 -8.24 -8.56 4.48
C GLY A 135 -8.69 -7.22 5.07
N LEU A 136 -9.61 -6.57 4.36
CA LEU A 136 -10.42 -5.47 4.88
C LEU A 136 -11.70 -6.05 5.48
N THR A 137 -12.18 -5.45 6.57
CA THR A 137 -13.50 -5.79 7.09
C THR A 137 -14.57 -5.24 6.15
N ARG A 138 -15.74 -5.89 6.13
CA ARG A 138 -16.89 -5.42 5.35
C ARG A 138 -17.26 -3.96 5.65
N GLN A 139 -17.23 -3.56 6.92
CA GLN A 139 -17.46 -2.17 7.33
C GLN A 139 -16.43 -1.20 6.74
N GLN A 140 -15.15 -1.59 6.69
CA GLN A 140 -14.10 -0.78 6.05
C GLN A 140 -14.33 -0.65 4.54
N ILE A 141 -14.79 -1.71 3.87
CA ILE A 141 -15.14 -1.69 2.45
C ILE A 141 -16.29 -0.71 2.22
N ILE A 142 -17.41 -0.85 2.95
CA ILE A 142 -18.58 0.01 2.81
C ILE A 142 -18.21 1.48 3.07
N ARG A 143 -17.51 1.78 4.17
CA ARG A 143 -17.06 3.15 4.48
C ARG A 143 -16.16 3.73 3.38
N THR A 144 -15.28 2.90 2.81
CA THR A 144 -14.40 3.32 1.70
C THR A 144 -15.22 3.61 0.44
N PHE A 145 -16.24 2.80 0.17
CA PHE A 145 -17.16 2.96 -0.93
C PHE A 145 -17.93 4.29 -0.81
N GLU A 146 -18.60 4.52 0.32
CA GLU A 146 -19.32 5.76 0.63
C GLU A 146 -18.43 6.99 0.45
N ARG A 147 -17.24 6.99 1.06
CA ARG A 147 -16.30 8.11 0.97
C ARG A 147 -15.91 8.39 -0.49
N ARG A 148 -15.57 7.34 -1.25
CA ARG A 148 -15.09 7.47 -2.63
C ARG A 148 -16.20 7.89 -3.60
N LEU A 149 -17.46 7.61 -3.28
CA LEU A 149 -18.60 8.10 -4.05
C LEU A 149 -18.64 9.63 -4.11
N HIS A 150 -18.08 10.32 -3.13
CA HIS A 150 -17.99 11.79 -3.11
C HIS A 150 -16.82 12.37 -3.92
N HIS A 151 -15.90 11.55 -4.43
CA HIS A 151 -14.75 12.05 -5.20
C HIS A 151 -15.14 12.71 -6.53
N HIS A 152 -14.23 13.53 -7.04
CA HIS A 152 -14.27 14.02 -8.42
C HIS A 152 -13.90 12.87 -9.39
N PRO A 153 -14.54 12.73 -10.57
CA PRO A 153 -14.29 11.63 -11.51
C PRO A 153 -12.82 11.42 -11.88
N ASP A 154 -12.05 12.50 -12.11
CA ASP A 154 -10.63 12.38 -12.46
C ASP A 154 -9.76 11.87 -11.31
N TYR A 155 -10.12 12.19 -10.06
CA TYR A 155 -9.43 11.64 -8.90
C TYR A 155 -9.79 10.17 -8.70
N GLU A 156 -11.05 9.81 -8.94
CA GLU A 156 -11.56 8.47 -8.68
C GLU A 156 -11.01 7.44 -9.66
N LEU A 157 -10.83 7.79 -10.95
CA LEU A 157 -10.15 6.90 -11.89
C LEU A 157 -8.74 6.56 -11.41
N ALA A 158 -7.97 7.56 -10.99
CA ALA A 158 -6.63 7.34 -10.45
C ALA A 158 -6.65 6.45 -9.19
N GLU A 159 -7.64 6.60 -8.31
CA GLU A 159 -7.81 5.76 -7.12
C GLU A 159 -8.18 4.31 -7.48
N CYS A 160 -9.04 4.08 -8.48
CA CYS A 160 -9.31 2.74 -9.02
C CYS A 160 -8.05 2.08 -9.55
N LEU A 161 -7.26 2.80 -10.36
CA LEU A 161 -6.00 2.27 -10.90
C LEU A 161 -5.00 1.94 -9.80
N ARG A 162 -4.89 2.78 -8.75
CA ARG A 162 -4.06 2.46 -7.57
C ARG A 162 -4.49 1.16 -6.90
N ASN A 163 -5.79 0.91 -6.78
CA ASN A 163 -6.32 -0.33 -6.21
C ASN A 163 -6.06 -1.55 -7.12
N ILE A 164 -6.18 -1.40 -8.44
CA ILE A 164 -5.83 -2.47 -9.40
C ILE A 164 -4.35 -2.81 -9.30
N HIS A 165 -3.46 -1.81 -9.30
CA HIS A 165 -2.02 -2.05 -9.13
C HIS A 165 -1.67 -2.69 -7.79
N ARG A 166 -2.49 -2.46 -6.75
CA ARG A 166 -2.35 -3.13 -5.46
C ARG A 166 -2.79 -4.59 -5.51
N ILE A 167 -3.89 -4.90 -6.19
CA ILE A 167 -4.32 -6.28 -6.47
C ILE A 167 -3.22 -7.03 -7.23
N VAL A 168 -2.71 -6.42 -8.30
CA VAL A 168 -1.62 -6.97 -9.12
C VAL A 168 -0.36 -7.22 -8.29
N GLU A 169 0.04 -6.27 -7.44
CA GLU A 169 1.19 -6.45 -6.53
C GLU A 169 1.00 -7.67 -5.63
N ILE A 170 -0.18 -7.82 -5.04
CA ILE A 170 -0.49 -8.95 -4.16
C ILE A 170 -0.45 -10.27 -4.93
N ARG A 171 -1.05 -10.35 -6.12
CA ARG A 171 -1.01 -11.53 -6.99
C ARG A 171 0.42 -11.87 -7.42
N LEU A 172 1.21 -10.86 -7.77
CA LEU A 172 2.62 -11.01 -8.15
C LEU A 172 3.46 -11.53 -6.97
N ASN A 173 3.23 -10.99 -5.78
CA ASN A 173 3.89 -11.42 -4.55
C ASN A 173 3.58 -12.89 -4.24
N ASP A 174 2.31 -13.30 -4.36
CA ASP A 174 1.91 -14.70 -4.17
C ASP A 174 2.62 -15.62 -5.18
N LYS A 175 2.64 -15.25 -6.48
CA LYS A 175 3.34 -16.02 -7.54
C LYS A 175 4.84 -16.15 -7.27
N LEU A 176 5.49 -15.07 -6.79
CA LEU A 176 6.92 -15.04 -6.49
C LEU A 176 7.28 -15.61 -5.12
N GLY A 177 6.30 -15.92 -4.26
CA GLY A 177 6.54 -16.22 -2.85
C GLY A 177 7.18 -15.06 -2.07
N TYR A 178 7.01 -13.82 -2.55
CA TYR A 178 7.60 -12.63 -1.94
C TYR A 178 6.68 -12.06 -0.85
N GLN A 179 7.27 -11.65 0.26
CA GLN A 179 6.57 -10.94 1.33
C GLN A 179 7.31 -9.62 1.64
N PRO A 180 6.63 -8.46 1.67
CA PRO A 180 7.26 -7.17 1.93
C PRO A 180 7.52 -6.96 3.43
N THR A 181 8.31 -7.83 4.05
CA THR A 181 8.54 -7.87 5.51
C THR A 181 9.08 -6.55 6.06
N LEU A 182 10.09 -5.96 5.41
CA LEU A 182 10.64 -4.66 5.81
C LEU A 182 9.59 -3.53 5.76
N GLY A 183 8.74 -3.53 4.74
CA GLY A 183 7.65 -2.56 4.62
C GLY A 183 6.60 -2.73 5.72
N ASN A 184 6.26 -3.98 6.07
CA ASN A 184 5.36 -4.27 7.19
C ASN A 184 5.93 -3.82 8.53
N GLU A 185 7.23 -3.99 8.74
CA GLU A 185 7.87 -3.55 9.98
C GLU A 185 7.93 -2.01 10.09
N VAL A 186 8.28 -1.33 9.00
CA VAL A 186 8.19 0.14 8.94
C VAL A 186 6.75 0.59 9.24
N TRP A 187 5.74 -0.11 8.73
CA TRP A 187 4.35 0.16 9.05
C TRP A 187 4.08 0.02 10.56
N ASP A 188 4.54 -1.06 11.17
CA ASP A 188 4.36 -1.30 12.62
C ASP A 188 5.05 -0.22 13.47
N TRP A 189 6.21 0.30 13.04
CA TRP A 189 6.85 1.46 13.69
C TRP A 189 5.99 2.72 13.62
N HIS A 190 5.29 2.96 12.51
CA HIS A 190 4.35 4.08 12.40
C HIS A 190 3.15 3.88 13.33
N GLU A 191 2.58 2.67 13.41
CA GLU A 191 1.46 2.37 14.32
C GLU A 191 1.87 2.57 15.78
N TRP A 192 3.08 2.13 16.14
CA TRP A 192 3.62 2.32 17.48
C TRP A 192 3.81 3.80 17.82
N LEU A 193 4.47 4.56 16.94
CA LEU A 193 4.72 5.98 17.16
C LEU A 193 3.42 6.80 17.19
N ALA A 194 2.39 6.39 16.44
CA ALA A 194 1.08 7.03 16.43
C ALA A 194 0.31 6.92 17.76
N GLN A 195 0.75 6.06 18.70
CA GLN A 195 0.16 6.01 20.05
C GLN A 195 0.44 7.29 20.85
N PHE A 196 1.50 8.03 20.50
CA PHE A 196 1.82 9.32 21.08
C PHE A 196 1.12 10.43 20.30
N SER A 197 0.10 11.02 20.92
CA SER A 197 -0.71 12.11 20.38
C SER A 197 -1.08 13.07 21.51
N ASP A 198 -1.18 14.37 21.21
CA ASP A 198 -1.64 15.38 22.15
C ASP A 198 -3.08 15.13 22.59
N VAL A 199 -3.38 15.44 23.85
CA VAL A 199 -4.73 15.33 24.44
C VAL A 199 -5.54 16.56 24.01
N GLY A 200 -6.79 16.38 23.60
CA GLY A 200 -7.73 17.50 23.38
C GLY A 200 -8.17 17.75 21.94
N SER A 201 -7.69 16.99 20.96
CA SER A 201 -8.38 16.75 19.66
C SER A 201 -9.56 15.76 19.81
N VAL A 202 -10.08 15.64 21.02
CA VAL A 202 -11.17 14.75 21.42
C VAL A 202 -12.49 15.31 20.89
N HIS A 203 -13.21 14.50 20.12
CA HIS A 203 -14.63 14.74 19.89
C HIS A 203 -15.34 14.74 21.25
N LYS A 204 -15.79 15.91 21.73
CA LYS A 204 -16.43 16.05 23.06
C LYS A 204 -17.60 15.08 23.30
N ASN A 205 -18.24 14.64 22.21
CA ASN A 205 -19.40 13.74 22.24
C ASN A 205 -19.04 12.26 22.05
N ALA A 206 -17.76 11.91 21.87
CA ALA A 206 -17.33 10.52 21.67
C ALA A 206 -15.94 10.25 22.31
N PRO A 207 -15.80 10.38 23.64
CA PRO A 207 -14.52 10.21 24.35
C PRO A 207 -13.96 8.78 24.33
N HIS A 208 -14.72 7.80 23.82
CA HIS A 208 -14.33 6.39 23.70
C HIS A 208 -14.19 5.92 22.24
N ALA A 209 -14.30 6.81 21.26
CA ALA A 209 -14.10 6.44 19.86
C ALA A 209 -12.63 6.01 19.62
N PRO A 210 -12.38 5.02 18.74
CA PRO A 210 -11.05 4.72 18.23
C PRO A 210 -10.39 6.02 17.74
N ARG A 211 -9.13 6.26 18.14
CA ARG A 211 -8.40 7.51 17.84
C ARG A 211 -8.14 7.61 16.33
N GLU A 212 -9.02 8.28 15.59
CA GLU A 212 -8.81 8.54 14.14
C GLU A 212 -7.91 9.76 13.89
N GLU A 213 -7.87 10.72 14.82
CA GLU A 213 -7.11 11.96 14.65
C GLU A 213 -5.76 11.91 15.38
N LEU A 214 -4.68 11.77 14.61
CA LEU A 214 -3.32 11.93 15.11
C LEU A 214 -2.95 13.42 15.16
N THR A 215 -2.48 13.90 16.31
CA THR A 215 -1.96 15.28 16.46
C THR A 215 -0.72 15.26 17.34
N VAL A 216 0.40 15.78 16.85
CA VAL A 216 1.62 15.93 17.62
C VAL A 216 2.14 17.33 17.34
N THR A 217 1.99 18.22 18.31
CA THR A 217 2.39 19.61 18.20
C THR A 217 3.80 19.78 18.72
N TYR A 218 4.56 20.69 18.12
CA TYR A 218 5.95 20.96 18.49
C TYR A 218 6.14 21.20 20.01
N LEU A 219 7.18 20.57 20.57
CA LEU A 219 7.62 20.64 21.97
C LEU A 219 6.66 20.14 23.07
N THR A 220 5.49 19.59 22.73
CA THR A 220 4.60 18.94 23.70
C THR A 220 5.18 17.63 24.24
N ASP A 221 4.51 17.06 25.25
CA ASP A 221 4.89 15.74 25.79
C ASP A 221 4.79 14.63 24.73
N ALA A 222 3.80 14.69 23.83
CA ALA A 222 3.69 13.74 22.73
C ALA A 222 4.88 13.87 21.79
N HIS A 223 5.25 15.10 21.43
CA HIS A 223 6.41 15.38 20.58
C HIS A 223 7.71 14.88 21.20
N ARG A 224 7.96 15.18 22.48
CA ARG A 224 9.17 14.71 23.20
C ARG A 224 9.23 13.18 23.29
N LYS A 225 8.09 12.51 23.50
CA LYS A 225 8.01 11.04 23.47
C LYS A 225 8.32 10.49 22.09
N CYS A 226 7.74 11.06 21.03
CA CYS A 226 8.07 10.68 19.66
C CYS A 226 9.57 10.85 19.38
N ALA A 227 10.15 12.00 19.74
CA ALA A 227 11.56 12.30 19.56
C ALA A 227 12.44 11.23 20.22
N ARG A 228 12.16 10.92 21.49
CA ARG A 228 12.92 9.91 22.23
C ARG A 228 12.76 8.51 21.64
N THR A 229 11.57 8.13 21.20
CA THR A 229 11.33 6.84 20.54
C THR A 229 12.11 6.74 19.22
N ILE A 230 12.11 7.78 18.40
CA ILE A 230 12.85 7.82 17.14
C ILE A 230 14.36 7.75 17.40
N GLU A 231 14.87 8.52 18.36
CA GLU A 231 16.29 8.54 18.73
C GLU A 231 16.78 7.15 19.13
N LEU A 232 16.07 6.50 20.06
CA LEU A 232 16.37 5.14 20.49
C LEU A 232 16.27 4.13 19.33
N GLY A 233 15.27 4.30 18.45
CA GLY A 233 15.11 3.47 17.27
C GLY A 233 16.26 3.61 16.27
N MET A 234 16.74 4.83 16.03
CA MET A 234 17.91 5.08 15.18
C MET A 234 19.15 4.43 15.78
N GLN A 235 19.41 4.61 17.08
CA GLN A 235 20.52 3.93 17.76
C GLN A 235 20.44 2.41 17.62
N ALA A 236 19.25 1.83 17.82
CA ALA A 236 19.04 0.39 17.67
C ALA A 236 19.19 -0.12 16.22
N CYS A 237 18.96 0.74 15.22
CA CYS A 237 19.21 0.42 13.81
C CYS A 237 20.69 0.50 13.43
N GLY A 238 21.57 1.03 14.28
CA GLY A 238 23.01 1.07 14.05
C GLY A 238 23.54 2.41 13.51
N PHE A 239 22.80 3.51 13.65
CA PHE A 239 23.34 4.84 13.35
C PHE A 239 24.52 5.18 14.27
N ASP A 240 25.57 5.81 13.73
CA ASP A 240 26.79 6.17 14.47
C ASP A 240 26.61 7.41 15.36
N ASP A 241 25.83 8.37 14.89
CA ASP A 241 25.50 9.59 15.62
C ASP A 241 24.01 9.87 15.49
N VAL A 242 23.36 10.13 16.62
CA VAL A 242 21.94 10.47 16.70
C VAL A 242 21.79 11.65 17.63
N LYS A 243 21.19 12.73 17.15
CA LYS A 243 21.01 13.97 17.91
C LYS A 243 19.69 14.65 17.57
N ILE A 244 19.25 15.51 18.48
CA ILE A 244 18.16 16.44 18.21
C ILE A 244 18.76 17.77 17.74
N ASP A 245 18.33 18.26 16.58
CA ASP A 245 18.81 19.55 16.05
C ASP A 245 18.15 20.76 16.74
N ALA A 246 18.57 21.97 16.37
CA ALA A 246 18.08 23.21 16.99
C ALA A 246 16.58 23.48 16.75
N VAL A 247 15.95 22.81 15.78
CA VAL A 247 14.52 22.94 15.48
C VAL A 247 13.73 21.70 15.93
N GLY A 248 14.36 20.78 16.67
CA GLY A 248 13.73 19.64 17.31
C GLY A 248 13.62 18.37 16.47
N ASN A 249 14.19 18.32 15.26
CA ASN A 249 14.21 17.08 14.47
C ASN A 249 15.18 16.08 15.09
N VAL A 250 14.84 14.80 15.01
CA VAL A 250 15.80 13.73 15.33
C VAL A 250 16.58 13.41 14.07
N VAL A 251 17.90 13.60 14.14
CA VAL A 251 18.81 13.46 13.02
C VAL A 251 19.75 12.29 13.30
N GLY A 252 19.72 11.29 12.42
CA GLY A 252 20.62 10.15 12.43
C GLY A 252 21.66 10.25 11.31
N ILE A 253 22.92 9.95 11.64
CA ILE A 253 24.04 9.85 10.71
C ILE A 253 24.62 8.44 10.75
N TYR A 254 24.69 7.80 9.59
CA TYR A 254 25.32 6.50 9.38
C TYR A 254 26.50 6.64 8.40
N LYS A 255 27.69 6.32 8.86
CA LYS A 255 28.97 6.44 8.16
C LYS A 255 29.37 5.07 7.62
N SER A 256 29.84 5.04 6.38
CA SER A 256 30.45 3.82 5.86
C SER A 256 31.85 3.63 6.45
N ASN A 257 32.26 2.36 6.58
CA ASN A 257 33.63 2.00 6.91
C ASN A 257 34.66 2.32 5.80
N LYS A 258 34.20 2.72 4.61
CA LYS A 258 35.06 3.12 3.49
C LYS A 258 35.35 4.63 3.57
N PRO A 259 36.63 5.08 3.67
CA PRO A 259 36.98 6.49 3.91
C PRO A 259 36.46 7.53 2.91
N GLN A 260 36.06 7.12 1.70
CA GLN A 260 35.56 8.01 0.63
C GLN A 260 34.09 7.76 0.27
N ALA A 261 33.42 6.85 0.96
CA ALA A 261 32.00 6.60 0.71
C ALA A 261 31.15 7.74 1.25
N LYS A 262 30.00 7.96 0.62
CA LYS A 262 29.03 8.96 1.08
C LYS A 262 28.38 8.50 2.40
N THR A 263 28.09 9.47 3.25
CA THR A 263 27.37 9.28 4.51
C THR A 263 25.86 9.25 4.26
N VAL A 264 25.15 8.33 4.90
CA VAL A 264 23.68 8.36 4.95
C VAL A 264 23.27 9.23 6.13
N MET A 265 22.46 10.25 5.87
CA MET A 265 21.89 11.12 6.89
C MET A 265 20.39 11.18 6.70
N THR A 266 19.63 11.03 7.78
CA THR A 266 18.19 11.25 7.77
C THR A 266 17.78 12.10 8.96
N GLY A 267 16.78 12.94 8.74
CA GLY A 267 16.14 13.78 9.73
C GLY A 267 14.95 14.42 9.03
N SER A 268 13.76 14.20 9.57
CA SER A 268 12.51 14.75 9.05
C SER A 268 11.71 15.28 10.22
N HIS A 269 10.71 16.10 9.91
CA HIS A 269 9.69 16.44 10.88
C HIS A 269 8.89 15.17 11.26
N TYR A 270 8.35 15.14 12.47
CA TYR A 270 7.52 14.03 12.99
C TYR A 270 6.35 14.52 13.84
N ASP A 271 6.31 15.82 14.10
CA ASP A 271 5.11 16.56 14.39
C ASP A 271 4.14 16.48 13.21
N THR A 272 2.87 16.69 13.51
CA THR A 272 1.79 16.64 12.52
C THR A 272 0.79 17.72 12.85
N VAL A 273 0.28 18.37 11.81
CA VAL A 273 -0.95 19.15 11.92
C VAL A 273 -2.09 18.24 12.38
N ARG A 274 -3.21 18.84 12.82
CA ARG A 274 -4.38 18.06 13.24
C ARG A 274 -4.81 17.13 12.11
N ASN A 275 -4.79 15.83 12.39
CA ASN A 275 -5.16 14.78 11.45
C ASN A 275 -4.34 14.77 10.14
N GLY A 276 -3.07 15.22 10.18
CA GLY A 276 -2.13 15.12 9.05
C GLY A 276 -1.75 13.67 8.70
N GLY A 277 -2.01 12.76 9.63
CA GLY A 277 -1.87 11.32 9.43
C GLY A 277 -0.50 10.79 9.87
N LYS A 278 -0.43 9.48 10.10
CA LYS A 278 0.73 8.86 10.73
C LYS A 278 1.98 8.79 9.87
N TYR A 279 1.88 8.99 8.56
CA TYR A 279 3.02 8.89 7.64
C TYR A 279 3.67 10.24 7.33
N ASP A 280 2.96 11.34 7.59
CA ASP A 280 3.43 12.68 7.29
C ASP A 280 4.70 13.01 8.10
N GLY A 281 5.77 13.38 7.40
CA GLY A 281 7.13 13.52 7.91
C GLY A 281 7.81 12.21 8.35
N ARG A 282 7.12 11.38 9.14
CA ARG A 282 7.60 10.16 9.80
C ARG A 282 8.08 9.08 8.83
N LEU A 283 7.46 8.97 7.65
CA LEU A 283 7.89 8.02 6.62
C LEU A 283 9.34 8.31 6.17
N GLY A 284 9.71 9.60 6.10
CA GLY A 284 11.05 10.05 5.76
C GLY A 284 12.12 9.70 6.81
N ILE A 285 11.71 9.35 8.03
CA ILE A 285 12.59 8.86 9.08
C ILE A 285 12.68 7.33 9.05
N PHE A 286 11.52 6.65 9.08
CA PHE A 286 11.48 5.21 9.27
C PHE A 286 11.97 4.41 8.06
N VAL A 287 11.80 4.91 6.83
CA VAL A 287 12.34 4.21 5.63
C VAL A 287 13.87 4.20 5.66
N PRO A 288 14.59 5.34 5.82
CA PRO A 288 16.03 5.31 6.01
C PRO A 288 16.50 4.50 7.22
N MET A 289 15.74 4.49 8.32
CA MET A 289 16.07 3.63 9.47
C MET A 289 16.10 2.15 9.11
N ALA A 290 15.09 1.67 8.37
CA ALA A 290 15.09 0.29 7.88
C ALA A 290 16.27 0.01 6.94
N CYS A 291 16.60 0.95 6.04
CA CYS A 291 17.77 0.82 5.18
C CYS A 291 19.09 0.74 5.96
N VAL A 292 19.31 1.64 6.92
CA VAL A 292 20.52 1.66 7.75
C VAL A 292 20.65 0.37 8.55
N ARG A 293 19.56 -0.14 9.10
CA ARG A 293 19.59 -1.42 9.81
C ARG A 293 20.06 -2.58 8.95
N GLU A 294 19.58 -2.68 7.70
CA GLU A 294 20.05 -3.74 6.80
C GLU A 294 21.50 -3.51 6.35
N LEU A 295 21.94 -2.26 6.13
CA LEU A 295 23.35 -1.95 5.85
C LEU A 295 24.28 -2.32 7.02
N ALA A 296 23.88 -1.99 8.24
CA ALA A 296 24.62 -2.31 9.46
C ALA A 296 24.72 -3.82 9.69
N ARG A 297 23.62 -4.56 9.46
CA ARG A 297 23.61 -6.04 9.50
C ARG A 297 24.54 -6.67 8.47
N ASP A 298 24.64 -6.06 7.29
CA ASP A 298 25.56 -6.46 6.21
C ASP A 298 27.02 -6.02 6.46
N GLY A 299 27.29 -5.22 7.51
CA GLY A 299 28.62 -4.68 7.81
C GLY A 299 29.12 -3.62 6.82
N LYS A 300 28.22 -2.86 6.19
CA LYS A 300 28.51 -1.90 5.11
C LYS A 300 28.62 -0.45 5.57
#